data_AF-A0A840GBP0-F1
#
_entry.id   AF-A0A840GBP0-F1
#
_cell.length_a   1.000
_cell.length_b   1.000
_cell.length_c   1.000
_cell.angle_alpha   90.00
_cell.angle_beta   90.00
_cell.angle_gamma   90.00
#
_symmetry.space_group_name_H-M   'P 1'
#
loop_
_entity.id
_entity.type
_entity.pdbx_description
1 polymer ?
#
loop_
_entity_poly.entity_id
_entity_poly.type
_entity_poly.pdbx_seq_one_letter_code
_entity_poly.pdbx_strand_id
1 'polypeptide(L)'
;MASVSSISGASQYGLQQLQLQQAQRNAEQAEQAARALKAQASNAQRVAERAKEDARSLAVQSDQADSRAGQARQGLAALRSADNSATQVSRTVAQAQVAQPAAAQSVAAPTTAASSPPAPTINSRGQVTGTTINTTA
;
A
#
# COMPACT_ATOMS: atom_id res chain seq x y z
N MET A 1 50.79 -36.46 78.54
CA MET A 1 49.55 -35.86 79.04
C MET A 1 48.54 -35.87 77.92
N ALA A 2 47.46 -36.62 78.07
CA ALA A 2 46.43 -36.82 77.07
C ALA A 2 45.32 -35.77 77.26
N SER A 3 45.09 -34.97 76.23
CA SER A 3 43.87 -34.17 76.11
C SER A 3 43.22 -34.55 74.79
N VAL A 4 42.40 -35.60 74.83
CA VAL A 4 41.44 -35.92 73.76
C VAL A 4 40.23 -35.01 73.99
N SER A 5 40.17 -33.89 73.28
CA SER A 5 38.98 -33.03 73.28
C SER A 5 37.98 -33.59 72.27
N SER A 6 37.31 -34.68 72.65
CA SER A 6 36.24 -35.33 71.89
C SER A 6 34.92 -34.57 72.04
N ILE A 7 34.76 -33.44 71.35
CA ILE A 7 33.46 -32.73 71.21
C ILE A 7 33.05 -32.47 69.74
N SER A 8 33.87 -32.79 68.74
CA SER A 8 33.66 -32.28 67.37
C SER A 8 32.70 -33.09 66.48
N GLY A 9 32.04 -34.14 66.98
CA GLY A 9 31.23 -35.06 66.17
C GLY A 9 29.73 -34.74 66.12
N ALA A 10 29.10 -34.48 67.26
CA ALA A 10 27.63 -34.35 67.35
C ALA A 10 27.10 -32.99 66.83
N SER A 11 27.88 -31.92 66.93
CA SER A 11 27.49 -30.58 66.47
C SER A 11 27.48 -30.42 64.94
N GLN A 12 28.24 -31.25 64.21
CA GLN A 12 28.33 -31.22 62.75
C GLN A 12 27.04 -31.74 62.08
N TYR A 13 26.43 -32.80 62.65
CA TYR A 13 25.20 -33.39 62.10
C TYR A 13 23.99 -32.47 62.23
N GLY A 14 23.88 -31.72 63.34
CA GLY A 14 22.78 -30.77 63.53
C GLY A 14 22.83 -29.58 62.56
N LEU A 15 24.03 -29.08 62.25
CA LEU A 15 24.21 -27.99 61.28
C LEU A 15 23.94 -28.43 59.84
N GLN A 16 24.36 -29.63 59.47
CA GLN A 16 24.11 -30.18 58.14
C GLN A 16 22.61 -30.38 57.89
N GLN A 17 21.84 -30.84 58.89
CA GLN A 17 20.39 -30.99 58.78
C GLN A 17 19.68 -29.64 58.62
N LEU A 18 20.11 -28.62 59.36
CA LEU A 18 19.54 -27.27 59.26
C LEU A 18 19.84 -26.62 57.90
N GLN A 19 21.06 -26.83 57.37
CA GLN A 19 21.45 -26.36 56.05
C GLN A 19 20.62 -27.03 54.94
N LEU A 20 20.36 -28.34 55.05
CA LEU A 20 19.48 -29.06 54.12
C LEU A 20 18.05 -28.52 54.14
N GLN A 21 17.50 -28.24 55.33
CA GLN A 21 16.16 -27.68 55.45
C GLN A 21 16.06 -26.25 54.87
N GLN A 22 17.09 -25.44 55.05
CA GLN A 22 17.16 -24.11 54.43
C GLN A 22 17.26 -24.20 52.91
N ALA A 23 18.09 -25.12 52.40
CA ALA A 23 18.22 -25.37 50.98
C ALA A 23 16.90 -25.85 50.35
N GLN A 24 16.16 -26.76 51.01
CA GLN A 24 14.86 -27.22 50.55
C GLN A 24 13.86 -26.08 50.40
N ARG A 25 13.71 -25.22 51.41
CA ARG A 25 12.80 -24.07 51.33
C ARG A 25 13.19 -23.10 50.22
N ASN A 26 14.49 -22.83 50.05
CA ASN A 26 14.97 -21.96 48.98
C ASN A 26 14.69 -22.58 47.60
N ALA A 27 14.86 -23.90 47.45
CA ALA A 27 14.56 -24.61 46.21
C ALA A 27 13.06 -24.54 45.88
N GLU A 28 12.19 -24.78 46.86
CA GLU A 28 10.74 -24.67 46.67
C GLU A 28 10.31 -23.26 46.25
N GLN A 29 10.86 -22.22 46.90
CA GLN A 29 10.59 -20.82 46.52
C GLN A 29 11.07 -20.52 45.11
N ALA A 30 12.27 -20.98 44.74
CA ALA A 30 12.82 -20.80 43.40
C ALA A 30 11.98 -21.51 42.33
N GLU A 31 11.51 -22.74 42.62
CA GLU A 31 10.61 -23.47 41.73
C GLU A 31 9.28 -22.75 41.51
N GLN A 32 8.68 -22.22 42.58
CA GLN A 32 7.44 -21.46 42.47
C GLN A 32 7.63 -20.20 41.63
N ALA A 33 8.71 -19.45 41.86
CA ALA A 33 9.06 -18.27 41.07
C ALA A 33 9.31 -18.63 39.60
N ALA A 34 10.05 -19.71 39.32
CA ALA A 34 10.31 -20.17 37.97
C ALA A 34 9.03 -20.57 37.23
N ARG A 35 8.10 -21.27 37.91
CA ARG A 35 6.78 -21.63 37.34
C ARG A 35 5.96 -20.39 37.02
N ALA A 36 5.95 -19.40 37.91
CA ALA A 36 5.25 -18.13 37.69
C ALA A 36 5.84 -17.36 36.48
N LEU A 37 7.16 -17.23 36.40
CA LEU A 37 7.85 -16.58 35.29
C LEU A 37 7.60 -17.30 33.96
N LYS A 38 7.63 -18.64 33.96
CA LYS A 38 7.31 -19.43 32.77
C LYS A 38 5.88 -19.18 32.29
N ALA A 39 4.92 -19.13 33.20
CA ALA A 39 3.54 -18.82 32.86
C ALA A 39 3.38 -17.39 32.28
N GLN A 40 4.07 -16.40 32.87
CA GLN A 40 4.10 -15.04 32.35
C GLN A 40 4.72 -14.97 30.95
N ALA A 41 5.85 -15.64 30.74
CA ALA A 41 6.52 -15.69 29.44
C ALA A 41 5.62 -16.32 28.37
N SER A 42 4.97 -17.44 28.67
CA SER A 42 4.00 -18.06 27.75
C SER A 42 2.82 -17.14 27.44
N ASN A 43 2.37 -16.35 28.42
CA ASN A 43 1.30 -15.36 28.17
C ASN A 43 1.77 -14.23 27.26
N ALA A 44 2.95 -13.65 27.54
CA ALA A 44 3.56 -12.61 26.73
C ALA A 44 3.78 -13.09 25.28
N GLN A 45 4.22 -14.32 25.10
CA GLN A 45 4.38 -14.92 23.76
C GLN A 45 3.04 -14.99 23.01
N ARG A 46 1.95 -15.42 23.66
CA ARG A 46 0.63 -15.44 23.02
C ARG A 46 0.14 -14.04 22.61
N VAL A 47 0.38 -13.04 23.45
CA VAL A 47 0.05 -11.64 23.13
C VAL A 47 0.87 -11.15 21.94
N ALA A 48 2.17 -11.46 21.91
CA ALA A 48 3.03 -11.10 20.78
C ALA A 48 2.60 -11.76 19.48
N GLU A 49 2.24 -13.05 19.49
CA GLU A 49 1.74 -13.74 18.30
C GLU A 49 0.41 -13.15 17.81
N ARG A 50 -0.51 -12.80 18.73
CA ARG A 50 -1.75 -12.10 18.37
C ARG A 50 -1.45 -10.73 17.74
N ALA A 51 -0.55 -9.94 18.34
CA ALA A 51 -0.18 -8.64 17.81
C ALA A 51 0.46 -8.72 16.42
N LYS A 52 1.26 -9.76 16.15
CA LYS A 52 1.83 -10.01 14.80
C LYS A 52 0.73 -10.32 13.78
N GLU A 53 -0.26 -11.11 14.17
CA GLU A 53 -1.37 -11.45 13.29
C GLU A 53 -2.26 -10.23 13.01
N ASP A 54 -2.57 -9.44 14.05
CA ASP A 54 -3.29 -8.18 13.91
C ASP A 54 -2.54 -7.21 12.98
N ALA A 55 -1.20 -7.11 13.12
CA ALA A 55 -0.37 -6.30 12.25
C ALA A 55 -0.40 -6.75 10.78
N ARG A 56 -0.38 -8.07 10.52
CA ARG A 56 -0.52 -8.63 9.17
C ARG A 56 -1.88 -8.30 8.57
N SER A 57 -2.94 -8.46 9.36
CA SER A 57 -4.31 -8.12 8.94
C SER A 57 -4.42 -6.64 8.59
N LEU A 58 -3.86 -5.76 9.42
CA LEU A 58 -3.86 -4.32 9.18
C LEU A 58 -3.05 -3.94 7.93
N ALA A 59 -1.91 -4.58 7.69
CA ALA A 59 -1.11 -4.38 6.48
C ALA A 59 -1.92 -4.70 5.21
N VAL A 60 -2.58 -5.86 5.17
CA VAL A 60 -3.44 -6.26 4.04
C VAL A 60 -4.60 -5.28 3.84
N GLN A 61 -5.24 -4.83 4.93
CA GLN A 61 -6.30 -3.83 4.85
C GLN A 61 -5.79 -2.48 4.32
N SER A 62 -4.59 -2.06 4.73
CA SER A 62 -3.94 -0.85 4.23
C SER A 62 -3.65 -0.95 2.74
N ASP A 63 -3.04 -2.04 2.28
CA ASP A 63 -2.74 -2.25 0.86
C ASP A 63 -4.02 -2.25 0.00
N GLN A 64 -5.10 -2.84 0.52
CA GLN A 64 -6.39 -2.82 -0.15
C GLN A 64 -6.98 -1.40 -0.21
N ALA A 65 -6.88 -0.63 0.88
CA ALA A 65 -7.34 0.75 0.93
C ALA A 65 -6.55 1.63 -0.05
N ASP A 66 -5.23 1.49 -0.10
CA ASP A 66 -4.36 2.21 -1.04
C ASP A 66 -4.68 1.86 -2.49
N SER A 67 -4.91 0.58 -2.79
CA SER A 67 -5.32 0.14 -4.12
C SER A 67 -6.64 0.78 -4.55
N ARG A 68 -7.65 0.79 -3.67
CA ARG A 68 -8.94 1.45 -3.93
C ARG A 68 -8.79 2.96 -4.11
N ALA A 69 -7.96 3.61 -3.29
CA ALA A 69 -7.66 5.03 -3.41
C ALA A 69 -6.97 5.35 -4.76
N GLY A 70 -6.04 4.51 -5.20
CA GLY A 70 -5.39 4.62 -6.50
C GLY A 70 -6.39 4.52 -7.65
N GLN A 71 -7.26 3.52 -7.64
CA GLN A 71 -8.33 3.34 -8.63
C GLN A 71 -9.29 4.54 -8.65
N ALA A 72 -9.71 5.03 -7.48
CA ALA A 72 -10.58 6.20 -7.38
C ALA A 72 -9.91 7.45 -7.98
N ARG A 73 -8.62 7.68 -7.70
CA ARG A 73 -7.87 8.80 -8.27
C ARG A 73 -7.76 8.71 -9.80
N GLN A 74 -7.51 7.51 -10.33
CA GLN A 74 -7.49 7.26 -11.78
C GLN A 74 -8.86 7.51 -12.42
N GLY A 75 -9.94 7.03 -11.79
CA GLY A 75 -11.31 7.28 -12.25
C GLY A 75 -11.65 8.78 -12.28
N LEU A 76 -11.27 9.53 -11.24
CA LEU A 76 -11.44 10.99 -11.21
C LEU A 76 -10.64 11.68 -12.32
N ALA A 77 -9.41 11.24 -12.60
CA ALA A 77 -8.61 11.79 -13.70
C ALA A 77 -9.23 11.49 -15.07
N ALA A 78 -9.77 10.28 -15.25
CA ALA A 78 -10.46 9.89 -16.47
C ALA A 78 -11.74 10.72 -16.70
N LEU A 79 -12.56 10.91 -15.66
CA LEU A 79 -13.76 11.75 -15.71
C LEU A 79 -13.42 13.20 -16.12
N ARG A 80 -12.43 13.81 -15.45
CA ARG A 80 -11.97 15.18 -15.81
C ARG A 80 -11.46 15.27 -17.25
N SER A 81 -10.80 14.22 -17.73
CA SER A 81 -10.30 14.17 -19.11
C SER A 81 -11.45 14.07 -20.13
N ALA A 82 -12.48 13.29 -19.81
CA ALA A 82 -13.70 13.18 -20.62
C ALA A 82 -14.45 14.52 -20.69
N ASP A 83 -14.63 15.20 -19.56
CA ASP A 83 -15.28 16.53 -19.50
C ASP A 83 -14.53 17.57 -20.34
N ASN A 84 -13.20 17.59 -20.23
CA ASN A 84 -12.34 18.48 -21.01
C ASN A 84 -12.45 18.19 -22.51
N SER A 85 -12.47 16.91 -22.89
CA SER A 85 -12.59 16.48 -24.30
C SER A 85 -13.96 16.86 -24.88
N ALA A 86 -15.04 16.62 -24.14
CA ALA A 86 -16.40 17.01 -24.54
C ALA A 86 -16.51 18.53 -24.72
N THR A 87 -15.92 19.31 -23.80
CA THR A 87 -15.90 20.77 -23.88
C THR A 87 -15.11 21.25 -25.10
N GLN A 88 -13.97 20.63 -25.41
CA GLN A 88 -13.19 20.97 -26.61
C GLN A 88 -13.98 20.67 -27.88
N VAL A 89 -14.57 19.47 -28.00
CA VAL A 89 -15.40 19.10 -29.17
C VAL A 89 -16.54 20.10 -29.38
N SER A 90 -17.28 20.45 -28.32
CA SER A 90 -18.36 21.43 -28.41
C SER A 90 -17.88 22.80 -28.87
N ARG A 91 -16.71 23.27 -28.40
CA ARG A 91 -16.13 24.53 -28.88
C ARG A 91 -15.72 24.46 -30.35
N THR A 92 -15.11 23.36 -30.78
CA THR A 92 -14.69 23.18 -32.18
C THR A 92 -15.89 23.13 -33.12
N VAL A 93 -16.97 22.43 -32.73
CA VAL A 93 -18.22 22.39 -33.49
C VAL A 93 -18.87 23.78 -33.57
N ALA A 94 -18.93 24.51 -32.46
CA ALA A 94 -19.44 25.88 -32.44
C ALA A 94 -18.60 26.82 -33.33
N GLN A 95 -17.27 26.71 -33.29
CA GLN A 95 -16.39 27.48 -34.19
C GLN A 95 -16.57 27.10 -35.66
N ALA A 96 -16.74 25.82 -35.98
CA ALA A 96 -17.00 25.37 -37.35
C ALA A 96 -18.34 25.89 -37.87
N GLN A 97 -19.39 25.90 -37.04
CA GLN A 97 -20.70 26.47 -37.40
C GLN A 97 -20.65 28.00 -37.56
N VAL A 98 -19.89 28.71 -36.72
CA VAL A 98 -19.70 30.17 -36.82
C VAL A 98 -18.76 30.56 -37.97
N ALA A 99 -17.87 29.68 -38.41
CA ALA A 99 -17.10 29.84 -39.66
C ALA A 99 -17.93 29.49 -40.91
N GLN A 100 -19.14 28.93 -40.74
CA GLN A 100 -20.05 28.54 -41.80
C GLN A 100 -21.12 29.59 -42.19
N PRO A 101 -20.83 30.91 -42.15
CA PRO A 101 -21.52 31.88 -42.99
C PRO A 101 -20.52 32.67 -43.85
N ALA A 102 -19.81 32.00 -44.76
CA ALA A 102 -19.11 32.68 -45.86
C ALA A 102 -19.03 31.86 -47.16
N ALA A 103 -19.72 30.70 -47.26
CA ALA A 103 -19.76 29.88 -48.47
C ALA A 103 -21.17 29.78 -49.10
N ALA A 104 -22.13 30.61 -48.66
CA ALA A 104 -23.48 30.67 -49.21
C ALA A 104 -23.72 31.90 -50.11
N GLN A 105 -22.66 32.51 -50.63
CA GLN A 105 -22.77 33.58 -51.64
C GLN A 105 -21.77 33.38 -52.77
N SER A 106 -22.13 32.54 -53.73
CA SER A 106 -21.78 32.76 -55.14
C SER A 106 -22.61 31.83 -56.02
N VAL A 107 -23.62 32.41 -56.64
CA VAL A 107 -24.40 31.83 -57.72
C VAL A 107 -23.50 31.80 -58.97
N ALA A 108 -23.16 30.61 -59.50
CA ALA A 108 -22.77 30.43 -60.90
C ALA A 108 -22.81 28.93 -61.29
N ALA A 109 -23.30 28.66 -62.50
CA ALA A 109 -23.58 27.37 -63.12
C ALA A 109 -22.30 26.52 -63.41
N PRO A 110 -22.43 25.25 -63.84
CA PRO A 110 -21.45 24.19 -63.60
C PRO A 110 -20.28 24.25 -64.60
N THR A 111 -19.05 24.26 -64.12
CA THR A 111 -17.87 23.90 -64.91
C THR A 111 -16.81 23.25 -64.03
N THR A 112 -16.45 22.01 -64.39
CA THR A 112 -15.18 21.30 -64.16
C THR A 112 -14.50 21.44 -62.79
N ALA A 113 -14.47 20.33 -62.06
CA ALA A 113 -13.72 20.09 -60.83
C ALA A 113 -12.23 20.52 -60.96
N ALA A 114 -11.84 21.52 -60.17
CA ALA A 114 -10.45 21.77 -59.81
C ALA A 114 -10.21 21.27 -58.39
N SER A 115 -9.27 20.35 -58.25
CA SER A 115 -8.85 19.69 -57.02
C SER A 115 -8.23 20.67 -56.03
N SER A 116 -8.83 20.78 -54.85
CA SER A 116 -8.23 21.49 -53.71
C SER A 116 -7.03 20.67 -53.17
N PRO A 117 -5.86 21.27 -52.92
CA PRO A 117 -4.70 20.54 -52.43
C PRO A 117 -4.93 19.98 -51.01
N PRO A 118 -4.41 18.79 -50.71
CA PRO A 118 -4.67 18.11 -49.45
C PRO A 118 -4.07 18.86 -48.26
N ALA A 119 -4.88 19.15 -47.24
CA ALA A 119 -4.42 19.80 -46.02
C ALA A 119 -3.45 18.89 -45.23
N PRO A 120 -2.32 19.42 -44.72
CA PRO A 120 -1.39 18.66 -43.91
C PRO A 120 -2.00 18.32 -42.54
N THR A 121 -1.91 17.05 -42.12
CA THR A 121 -2.30 16.62 -40.78
C THR A 121 -1.14 16.83 -39.81
N ILE A 122 -1.38 17.56 -38.73
CA ILE A 122 -0.36 17.94 -37.74
C ILE A 122 -0.62 17.19 -36.44
N ASN A 123 0.41 16.58 -35.85
CA ASN A 123 0.30 15.91 -34.56
C ASN A 123 0.25 16.91 -33.38
N SER A 124 -0.02 16.41 -32.17
CA SER A 124 -0.08 17.22 -30.94
C SER A 124 1.25 17.90 -30.55
N ARG A 125 2.33 17.64 -31.29
CA ARG A 125 3.66 18.26 -31.15
C ARG A 125 3.99 19.22 -32.30
N GLY A 126 3.03 19.55 -33.15
CA GLY A 126 3.23 20.50 -34.25
C GLY A 126 3.93 19.93 -35.49
N GLN A 127 4.13 18.61 -35.58
CA GLN A 127 4.81 17.98 -36.72
C GLN A 127 3.82 17.53 -37.79
N VAL A 128 4.08 17.88 -39.06
CA VAL A 128 3.30 17.43 -40.21
C VAL A 128 3.54 15.93 -40.40
N THR A 129 2.48 15.12 -40.23
CA THR A 129 2.56 13.66 -40.22
C THR A 129 1.97 13.01 -41.48
N GLY A 130 1.29 13.78 -42.33
CA GLY A 130 0.80 13.28 -43.63
C GLY A 130 -0.10 14.27 -44.36
N THR A 131 -0.60 13.86 -45.52
CA THR A 131 -1.54 14.60 -46.36
C THR A 131 -2.79 13.75 -46.61
N THR A 132 -3.98 14.28 -46.35
CA THR A 132 -5.24 13.55 -46.56
C THR A 132 -5.61 13.54 -48.04
N ILE A 133 -5.59 12.38 -48.70
CA ILE A 133 -5.99 12.23 -50.11
C ILE A 133 -7.46 11.80 -50.16
N ASN A 134 -8.33 12.64 -50.72
CA ASN A 134 -9.70 12.23 -51.05
C ASN A 134 -9.67 11.45 -52.36
N THR A 135 -9.86 10.13 -52.29
CA THR A 135 -10.12 9.27 -53.46
C THR A 135 -11.62 9.02 -53.54
N THR A 136 -12.24 9.41 -54.65
CA THR A 136 -13.57 8.97 -55.05
C THR A 136 -13.39 7.80 -56.01
N ALA A 137 -14.03 6.66 -55.73
CA ALA A 137 -13.99 5.45 -56.56
C ALA A 137 -14.79 5.60 -57.86
#